data_AF-A0A9E2ZG86-F1
#
_entry.id   AF-A0A9E2ZG86-F1
#
_cell.length_a   1.000
_cell.length_b   1.000
_cell.length_c   1.000
_cell.angle_alpha   90.00
_cell.angle_beta   90.00
_cell.angle_gamma   90.00
#
_symmetry.space_group_name_H-M   'P 1'
#
loop_
_entity.id
_entity.type
_entity.pdbx_description
1 polymer ?
#
loop_
_entity_poly.entity_id
_entity_poly.type
_entity_poly.pdbx_seq_one_letter_code
_entity_poly.pdbx_strand_id
1 'polypeptide(L)'
;DESEPDSNEELYLVLSGRASFEVDGEQFDAPAGTVRLCAARRQRTAFGEEPDTTIIAVCGVPGKPYEPGGWELFAPLRPLYEAGDYAEAADRGRELLAGDPPYVDLFYNIACCESLADQNGQAIAHPSARDRTLGADPPVP
;
A
#
# COMPACT_ATOMS: atom_id res chain seq x y z
N ASP A 1 -6.53 2.69 -6.16
CA ASP A 1 -7.69 3.59 -6.19
C ASP A 1 -8.93 2.81 -5.76
N GLU A 2 -9.90 3.42 -5.09
CA GLU A 2 -11.07 2.69 -4.53
C GLU A 2 -12.00 2.15 -5.62
N SER A 3 -11.92 2.71 -6.83
CA SER A 3 -12.65 2.24 -8.00
C SER A 3 -12.02 1.02 -8.70
N GLU A 4 -10.80 0.64 -8.30
CA GLU A 4 -10.07 -0.46 -8.93
C GLU A 4 -10.67 -1.84 -8.61
N PRO A 5 -10.52 -2.79 -9.54
CA PRO A 5 -11.15 -4.10 -9.40
C PRO A 5 -10.69 -4.90 -8.17
N ASP A 6 -9.52 -4.58 -7.62
CA ASP A 6 -8.88 -5.16 -6.43
C ASP A 6 -9.10 -4.36 -5.14
N SER A 7 -9.97 -3.34 -5.17
CA SER A 7 -10.39 -2.60 -3.98
C SER A 7 -10.97 -3.52 -2.89
N ASN A 8 -10.56 -3.31 -1.65
CA ASN A 8 -10.93 -4.13 -0.49
C ASN A 8 -12.20 -3.61 0.21
N GLU A 9 -12.84 -4.50 0.99
CA GLU A 9 -13.79 -4.09 2.02
C GLU A 9 -13.04 -3.36 3.13
N GLU A 10 -13.71 -2.40 3.77
CA GLU A 10 -13.13 -1.64 4.88
C GLU A 10 -14.08 -1.54 6.06
N LEU A 11 -13.56 -1.86 7.25
CA LEU A 11 -14.24 -1.66 8.52
C LEU A 11 -13.68 -0.41 9.19
N TYR A 12 -14.54 0.56 9.47
CA TYR A 12 -14.22 1.74 10.26
C TYR A 12 -14.76 1.61 11.67
N LEU A 13 -13.94 1.99 12.66
CA LEU A 13 -14.33 2.19 14.05
C LEU A 13 -13.97 3.62 14.46
N VAL A 14 -14.97 4.41 14.85
CA VAL A 14 -14.71 5.71 15.49
C VAL A 14 -14.37 5.43 16.95
N LEU A 15 -13.09 5.55 17.30
CA LEU A 15 -12.59 5.26 18.64
C LEU A 15 -12.90 6.40 19.62
N SER A 16 -12.74 7.65 19.18
CA SER A 16 -12.98 8.87 19.96
C SER A 16 -13.43 10.03 19.07
N GLY A 17 -14.11 11.02 19.67
CA GLY A 17 -14.64 12.19 18.97
C GLY A 17 -15.89 11.86 18.14
N ARG A 18 -16.06 12.61 17.04
CA ARG A 18 -17.15 12.45 16.07
C ARG A 18 -16.63 12.62 14.65
N ALA A 19 -17.08 11.72 13.78
CA ALA A 19 -16.83 11.78 12.36
C ALA A 19 -18.14 11.85 11.58
N SER A 20 -18.11 12.38 10.38
CA SER A 20 -19.10 12.10 9.34
C SER A 20 -18.45 11.25 8.26
N PHE A 21 -19.19 10.30 7.72
CA PHE A 21 -18.74 9.49 6.59
C PHE A 21 -19.60 9.82 5.38
N GLU A 22 -18.96 9.93 4.23
CA GLU A 22 -19.60 9.97 2.93
C GLU A 22 -19.24 8.67 2.19
N VAL A 23 -20.25 7.92 1.76
CA VAL A 23 -20.07 6.68 0.98
C VAL A 23 -20.96 6.74 -0.25
N ASP A 24 -20.36 6.77 -1.44
CA ASP A 24 -21.05 7.01 -2.72
C ASP A 24 -22.00 8.22 -2.70
N GLY A 25 -21.60 9.29 -2.00
CA GLY A 25 -22.38 10.51 -1.82
C GLY A 25 -23.48 10.45 -0.75
N GLU A 26 -23.69 9.30 -0.09
CA GLU A 26 -24.57 9.21 1.08
C GLU A 26 -23.77 9.55 2.35
N GLN A 27 -24.23 10.56 3.08
CA GLN A 27 -23.61 11.00 4.34
C GLN A 27 -24.31 10.42 5.57
N PHE A 28 -23.53 10.02 6.57
CA PHE A 28 -24.05 9.65 7.89
C PHE A 28 -23.12 10.11 9.02
N ASP A 29 -23.74 10.47 10.16
CA ASP A 29 -23.04 10.85 11.39
C ASP A 29 -22.52 9.60 12.12
N ALA A 30 -21.30 9.69 12.65
CA ALA A 30 -20.61 8.60 13.31
C ALA A 30 -19.90 9.11 14.58
N PRO A 31 -20.62 9.18 15.72
CA PRO A 31 -20.00 9.44 17.01
C PRO A 31 -19.12 8.26 17.46
N ALA A 32 -18.29 8.48 18.48
CA ALA A 32 -17.47 7.45 19.11
C ALA A 32 -18.27 6.17 19.44
N GLY A 33 -17.67 5.02 19.14
CA GLY A 33 -18.30 3.70 19.23
C GLY A 33 -19.00 3.24 17.94
N THR A 34 -19.13 4.11 16.94
CA THR A 34 -19.69 3.73 15.62
C THR A 34 -18.76 2.73 14.92
N VAL A 35 -19.34 1.62 14.46
CA VAL A 35 -18.67 0.64 13.59
C VAL A 35 -19.38 0.63 12.24
N ARG A 36 -18.63 0.86 11.16
CA ARG A 36 -19.15 0.86 9.78
C ARG A 36 -18.36 -0.11 8.92
N LEU A 37 -19.04 -1.10 8.34
CA LEU A 37 -18.49 -1.88 7.23
C LEU A 37 -18.87 -1.22 5.90
N CYS A 38 -17.88 -1.01 5.04
CA CYS A 38 -18.04 -0.53 3.67
C CYS A 38 -17.60 -1.63 2.71
N ALA A 39 -18.50 -1.96 1.77
CA ALA A 39 -18.20 -2.93 0.72
C ALA A 39 -17.05 -2.43 -0.19
N ALA A 40 -16.41 -3.36 -0.88
CA ALA A 40 -15.43 -3.06 -1.92
C ALA A 40 -16.03 -2.18 -3.02
N ARG A 41 -15.17 -1.43 -3.73
CA ARG A 41 -15.54 -0.57 -4.86
C ARG A 41 -16.59 0.50 -4.55
N ARG A 42 -16.51 1.04 -3.34
CA ARG A 42 -17.34 2.16 -2.88
C ARG A 42 -16.42 3.33 -2.60
N GLN A 43 -16.72 4.48 -3.20
CA GLN A 43 -15.98 5.70 -2.90
C GLN A 43 -16.36 6.14 -1.50
N ARG A 44 -15.38 6.40 -0.65
CA ARG A 44 -15.59 6.70 0.76
C ARG A 44 -14.66 7.79 1.25
N THR A 45 -15.18 8.63 2.13
CA THR A 45 -14.41 9.68 2.80
C THR A 45 -14.93 9.84 4.21
N ALA A 46 -14.04 10.04 5.17
CA ALA A 46 -14.39 10.34 6.54
C ALA A 46 -13.88 11.74 6.91
N PHE A 47 -14.74 12.55 7.52
CA PHE A 47 -14.42 13.89 8.00
C PHE A 47 -14.43 13.89 9.53
N GLY A 48 -13.36 14.37 10.15
CA GLY A 48 -13.33 14.60 11.60
C GLY A 48 -14.11 15.87 11.93
N GLU A 49 -15.29 15.72 12.52
CA GLU A 49 -16.18 16.85 12.87
C GLU A 49 -15.78 17.51 14.20
N GLU A 50 -14.90 16.86 14.95
CA GLU A 50 -14.35 17.33 16.22
C GLU A 50 -12.82 17.21 16.19
N PRO A 51 -12.10 18.10 16.90
CA PRO A 51 -10.68 17.93 17.15
C PRO A 51 -10.39 16.59 17.82
N ASP A 52 -9.24 15.99 17.52
CA ASP A 52 -8.78 14.74 18.11
C ASP A 52 -9.72 13.52 17.86
N THR A 53 -10.61 13.60 16.86
CA THR A 53 -11.36 12.45 16.37
C THR A 53 -10.40 11.37 15.85
N THR A 54 -10.53 10.15 16.38
CA THR A 54 -9.70 9.01 16.01
C THR A 54 -10.55 7.95 15.35
N ILE A 55 -10.18 7.56 14.13
CA ILE A 55 -10.84 6.50 13.36
C ILE A 55 -9.81 5.40 13.08
N ILE A 56 -10.19 4.15 13.33
CA ILE A 56 -9.44 2.97 12.91
C ILE A 56 -10.08 2.45 11.62
N ALA A 57 -9.29 2.30 10.56
CA ALA A 57 -9.69 1.65 9.31
C ALA A 57 -9.00 0.29 9.19
N VAL A 58 -9.76 -0.74 8.86
CA VAL A 58 -9.24 -2.10 8.63
C VAL A 58 -9.69 -2.55 7.25
N CYS A 59 -8.74 -2.70 6.33
CA CYS A 59 -8.99 -3.12 4.95
C CYS A 59 -8.69 -4.61 4.75
N GLY A 60 -9.50 -5.31 3.96
CA GLY A 60 -9.19 -6.68 3.56
C GLY A 60 -10.25 -7.36 2.71
N VAL A 61 -9.99 -8.62 2.38
CA VAL A 61 -10.97 -9.52 1.71
C VAL A 61 -11.53 -10.48 2.75
N PRO A 62 -12.86 -10.56 2.93
CA PRO A 62 -13.46 -11.48 3.89
C PRO A 62 -13.00 -12.93 3.71
N GLY A 63 -12.53 -13.54 4.79
CA GLY A 63 -12.05 -14.92 4.78
C GLY A 63 -10.66 -15.14 4.18
N LYS A 64 -10.00 -14.10 3.63
CA LYS A 64 -8.62 -14.19 3.16
C LYS A 64 -7.66 -13.71 4.25
N PRO A 65 -6.62 -14.49 4.60
CA PRO A 65 -5.52 -13.98 5.42
C PRO A 65 -4.84 -12.77 4.76
N TYR A 66 -4.31 -11.88 5.58
CA TYR A 66 -3.50 -10.76 5.10
C TYR A 66 -2.17 -11.27 4.53
N GLU A 67 -1.81 -10.76 3.36
CA GLU A 67 -0.55 -11.02 2.67
C GLU A 67 0.07 -9.66 2.30
N PRO A 68 1.31 -9.35 2.74
CA PRO A 68 1.99 -8.13 2.33
C PRO A 68 2.19 -8.09 0.81
N GLY A 69 1.72 -7.04 0.16
CA GLY A 69 1.80 -6.89 -1.29
C GLY A 69 2.07 -5.48 -1.79
N GLY A 70 2.23 -4.52 -0.88
CA GLY A 70 2.42 -3.10 -1.19
C GLY A 70 3.58 -2.49 -0.39
N TRP A 71 3.34 -1.28 0.11
CA TRP A 71 4.28 -0.51 0.92
C TRP A 71 4.97 -1.32 2.03
N GLU A 72 4.27 -2.29 2.61
CA GLU A 72 4.74 -3.12 3.71
C GLU A 72 5.98 -3.94 3.36
N LEU A 73 6.24 -4.17 2.08
CA LEU A 73 7.49 -4.79 1.62
C LEU A 73 8.68 -3.83 1.76
N PHE A 74 8.49 -2.53 1.53
CA PHE A 74 9.55 -1.53 1.68
C PHE A 74 9.64 -0.94 3.09
N ALA A 75 8.56 -0.99 3.87
CA ALA A 75 8.49 -0.41 5.21
C ALA A 75 9.68 -0.79 6.13
N PRO A 76 10.18 -2.05 6.16
CA PRO A 76 11.34 -2.43 6.96
C PRO A 76 12.67 -1.82 6.49
N LEU A 77 12.76 -1.42 5.22
CA LEU A 77 13.96 -0.81 4.62
C LEU A 77 13.98 0.71 4.79
N ARG A 78 12.81 1.32 5.00
CA ARG A 78 12.68 2.77 5.15
C ARG A 78 13.63 3.39 6.19
N PRO A 79 13.84 2.81 7.39
CA PRO A 79 14.78 3.39 8.35
C PRO A 79 16.23 3.47 7.84
N LEU A 80 16.68 2.48 7.06
CA LEU A 80 18.01 2.50 6.42
C LEU A 80 18.09 3.61 5.39
N TYR A 81 17.04 3.75 4.58
CA TYR A 81 16.93 4.84 3.60
C TYR A 81 16.97 6.23 4.27
N GLU A 82 16.24 6.41 5.36
CA GLU A 82 16.21 7.67 6.12
C GLU A 82 17.54 7.98 6.82
N ALA A 83 18.28 6.95 7.24
CA ALA A 83 19.61 7.09 7.81
C ALA A 83 20.71 7.37 6.76
N GLY A 84 20.40 7.21 5.47
CA GLY A 84 21.37 7.32 4.38
C GLY A 84 22.19 6.04 4.14
N ASP A 85 21.82 4.92 4.78
CA ASP A 85 22.45 3.61 4.63
C ASP A 85 21.96 2.91 3.35
N TYR A 86 22.08 3.62 2.21
CA TYR A 86 21.47 3.23 0.94
C TYR A 86 21.99 1.91 0.38
N ALA A 87 23.28 1.60 0.60
CA ALA A 87 23.86 0.34 0.16
C ALA A 87 23.22 -0.87 0.87
N GLU A 88 22.99 -0.76 2.19
CA GLU A 88 22.34 -1.84 2.95
C GLU A 88 20.85 -1.95 2.60
N ALA A 89 20.17 -0.82 2.39
CA ALA A 89 18.79 -0.80 1.91
C ALA A 89 18.66 -1.48 0.53
N ALA A 90 19.58 -1.21 -0.38
CA ALA A 90 19.64 -1.82 -1.70
C ALA A 90 19.89 -3.34 -1.62
N ASP A 91 20.86 -3.77 -0.80
CA ASP A 91 21.20 -5.18 -0.65
C ASP A 91 20.01 -6.01 -0.15
N ARG A 92 19.35 -5.57 0.93
CA ARG A 92 18.15 -6.23 1.45
C ARG A 92 16.96 -6.12 0.49
N GLY A 93 16.84 -4.99 -0.20
CA GLY A 93 15.83 -4.77 -1.21
C GLY A 93 15.88 -5.77 -2.36
N ARG A 94 17.09 -6.07 -2.86
CA ARG A 94 17.28 -7.05 -3.94
C ARG A 94 16.80 -8.46 -3.57
N GLU A 95 16.94 -8.86 -2.31
CA GLU A 95 16.39 -10.14 -1.83
C GLU A 95 14.87 -10.19 -1.93
N LEU A 96 14.19 -9.08 -1.66
CA LEU A 96 12.73 -8.96 -1.79
C LEU A 96 12.28 -9.01 -3.25
N LEU A 97 13.06 -8.42 -4.17
CA LEU A 97 12.76 -8.42 -5.60
C LEU A 97 12.85 -9.82 -6.23
N ALA A 98 13.66 -10.72 -5.68
CA ALA A 98 13.81 -12.08 -6.18
C ALA A 98 12.51 -12.90 -6.12
N GLY A 99 11.55 -12.49 -5.28
CA GLY A 99 10.24 -13.13 -5.15
C GLY A 99 9.19 -12.66 -6.17
N ASP A 100 9.56 -11.82 -7.14
CA ASP A 100 8.65 -11.14 -8.07
C ASP A 100 7.46 -10.47 -7.36
N PRO A 101 7.72 -9.49 -6.49
CA PRO A 101 6.70 -8.89 -5.66
C PRO A 101 5.69 -8.11 -6.51
N PRO A 102 4.38 -8.17 -6.18
CA PRO A 102 3.35 -7.42 -6.90
C PRO A 102 3.47 -5.90 -6.72
N TYR A 103 4.30 -5.45 -5.76
CA TYR A 103 4.50 -4.04 -5.46
C TYR A 103 5.46 -3.37 -6.45
N VAL A 104 4.88 -2.71 -7.44
CA VAL A 104 5.63 -2.06 -8.54
C VAL A 104 6.62 -1.01 -8.04
N ASP A 105 6.24 -0.23 -7.03
CA ASP A 105 7.10 0.84 -6.52
C ASP A 105 8.31 0.31 -5.74
N LEU A 106 8.29 -0.95 -5.29
CA LEU A 106 9.45 -1.55 -4.61
C LEU A 106 10.69 -1.51 -5.50
N PHE A 107 10.53 -1.90 -6.77
CA PHE A 107 11.62 -1.89 -7.74
C PHE A 107 12.19 -0.48 -7.96
N TYR A 108 11.30 0.53 -8.01
CA TYR A 108 11.72 1.93 -8.12
C TYR A 108 12.48 2.39 -6.88
N ASN A 109 11.95 2.09 -5.69
CA ASN A 109 12.57 2.46 -4.42
C ASN A 109 13.96 1.81 -4.26
N ILE A 110 14.12 0.54 -4.66
CA ILE A 110 15.42 -0.14 -4.63
C ILE A 110 16.38 0.47 -5.65
N ALA A 111 15.93 0.78 -6.87
CA ALA A 111 16.76 1.45 -7.86
C ALA A 111 17.23 2.85 -7.38
N CYS A 112 16.39 3.57 -6.63
CA CYS A 112 16.79 4.82 -5.97
C CYS A 112 17.88 4.60 -4.91
N CYS A 113 17.75 3.57 -4.06
CA CYS A 113 18.78 3.22 -3.07
C CYS A 113 20.12 2.89 -3.77
N GLU A 114 20.08 2.10 -4.83
CA GLU A 114 21.27 1.74 -5.60
C GLU A 114 21.92 2.96 -6.27
N SER A 115 21.11 3.88 -6.81
CA SER A 115 21.61 5.12 -7.40
C SER A 115 22.29 6.01 -6.35
N LEU A 116 21.69 6.15 -5.17
CA LEU A 116 22.23 6.94 -4.06
C LEU A 116 23.47 6.30 -3.41
N ALA A 117 23.66 4.99 -3.62
CA ALA A 117 24.85 4.25 -3.21
C ALA A 117 25.94 4.17 -4.29
N ASP A 118 25.82 4.93 -5.39
CA ASP A 118 26.69 4.88 -6.58
C ASP A 118 26.75 3.51 -7.30
N GLN A 119 25.75 2.64 -7.07
CA GLN A 119 25.59 1.32 -7.69
C GLN A 119 24.78 1.38 -9.00
N ASN A 120 25.04 2.39 -9.83
CA ASN A 120 24.21 2.76 -10.99
C ASN A 120 23.97 1.64 -12.02
N GLY A 121 24.88 0.66 -12.13
CA GLY A 121 24.70 -0.50 -13.00
C GLY A 121 23.58 -1.44 -12.55
N GLN A 122 23.33 -1.54 -11.25
CA GLN A 122 22.21 -2.32 -10.69
C GLN A 122 20.89 -1.55 -10.85
N ALA A 123 20.92 -0.23 -10.62
CA ALA A 123 19.73 0.63 -10.67
C ALA A 123 18.97 0.56 -12.00
N ILE A 124 19.70 0.51 -13.12
CA ILE A 124 19.12 0.50 -14.48
C ILE A 124 18.56 -0.90 -14.84
N ALA A 125 18.96 -1.96 -14.13
CA ALA A 125 18.50 -3.32 -14.41
C ALA A 125 17.05 -3.56 -13.98
N HIS A 126 16.55 -2.90 -12.92
CA HIS A 126 15.23 -3.17 -12.36
C HIS A 126 14.06 -2.76 -13.26
N PRO A 127 14.01 -1.53 -13.83
CA PRO A 127 12.94 -1.15 -14.76
C PRO A 127 12.95 -2.01 -16.02
N SER A 128 14.14 -2.42 -16.48
CA SER A 128 14.35 -3.22 -17.69
C SER A 128 13.97 -4.70 -17.52
N ALA A 129 14.10 -5.25 -16.31
CA ALA A 129 13.76 -6.64 -16.01
C ALA A 129 12.24 -6.85 -15.94
N ARG A 130 11.49 -5.88 -15.37
CA ARG A 130 10.04 -5.99 -15.24
C ARG A 130 9.28 -5.81 -16.57
N ASP A 131 9.79 -4.99 -17.47
CA ASP A 131 9.19 -4.82 -18.80
C ASP A 131 9.18 -6.13 -19.62
N ARG A 132 10.11 -7.06 -19.32
CA ARG A 132 10.15 -8.40 -19.93
C ARG A 132 9.16 -9.38 -19.32
N THR A 133 8.80 -9.25 -18.04
CA THR A 133 7.81 -10.12 -17.37
C THR A 133 6.37 -9.67 -17.63
N LEU A 134 6.11 -8.37 -17.80
CA LEU A 134 4.77 -7.85 -18.17
C LEU A 134 4.36 -8.17 -19.61
N GLY A 135 5.31 -8.48 -20.50
CA GLY A 135 5.04 -8.85 -21.89
C GLY A 135 4.71 -10.34 -22.13
N ALA A 136 4.69 -11.16 -21.08
CA ALA A 136 4.31 -12.57 -21.19
C ALA A 136 2.81 -12.72 -20.84
N ASP A 137 1.95 -12.69 -21.85
CA ASP A 137 0.55 -13.11 -21.69
C ASP A 137 0.51 -14.52 -21.09
N PRO A 138 -0.26 -14.77 -20.01
CA PRO A 138 -0.48 -16.13 -19.55
C PRO A 138 -1.22 -16.92 -20.65
N PRO A 139 -0.90 -18.21 -20.85
CA PRO A 139 -1.64 -19.02 -21.82
C PRO A 139 -3.12 -19.06 -21.42
N VAL A 140 -3.97 -18.60 -22.33
CA VAL A 140 -5.43 -18.69 -22.20
C VAL A 140 -5.83 -20.18 -22.20
N PRO A 141 -6.62 -20.66 -21.21
CA PRO A 141 -7.13 -22.03 -21.21
C PRO A 141 -8.16 -22.30 -22.31
#